data_AF-A0AAD2CJ07-F1
#
_entry.id   AF-A0AAD2CJ07-F1
#
_cell.length_a   1.000
_cell.length_b   1.000
_cell.length_c   1.000
_cell.angle_alpha   90.00
_cell.angle_beta   90.00
_cell.angle_gamma   90.00
#
_symmetry.space_group_name_H-M   'P 1'
#
loop_
_entity.id
_entity.type
_entity.pdbx_description
1 polymer ?
#
loop_
_entity_poly.entity_id
_entity_poly.type
_entity_poly.pdbx_seq_one_letter_code
_entity_poly.pdbx_strand_id
1 'polypeptide(L)'
;MSSSTPDTKSPARGNLTSISEVESIDSNSQEEGKKRLDARQYSVNNYFDHDSLNTSKKPPSWLESSFVHLSAPRDLSTRSNGSVYHSKHGFQEEHLHLLELLEASKPNSNVSISSDSIDRVATALEKDTQRLYGECQAYEEAVFKAKQRIKTFNAVSKVGLETTTKAYESEIDLLQQEIEARQAELEHLNSLYKDQMNIATQLETYEEQYHAKKNALELKSKAFDAVLDQTSNELSQVQSEVDRLASVQLPQALFDLQVDQRGLRYPLINQLRLAYRPKGDVPTKEIEVAWSQATQLLLVLGTLLNYPSSDWKVVPLADCAKLIYRKEIYNMLPGDCRSLIAWNALLDQVLKHASRLSKFQIHGLSPTPPFPSSATAIGKIDLTSLNQLDHAGWSHAIHRMASNLSWLSKLCSTQVAEQVAVLAHSVA
;
A
#
# COMPACT_ATOMS: atom_id res chain seq x y z
N MET A 1 -23.70 -68.83 -26.51
CA MET A 1 -23.56 -67.44 -27.00
C MET A 1 -23.24 -66.58 -25.79
N SER A 2 -22.01 -66.09 -25.76
CA SER A 2 -21.40 -65.36 -24.65
C SER A 2 -21.82 -63.89 -24.73
N SER A 3 -22.38 -63.32 -23.66
CA SER A 3 -22.68 -61.90 -23.57
C SER A 3 -21.94 -61.28 -22.39
N SER A 4 -20.91 -60.54 -22.76
CA SER A 4 -20.02 -59.69 -21.96
C SER A 4 -20.76 -58.54 -21.28
N THR A 5 -20.50 -58.36 -19.99
CA THR A 5 -20.77 -57.15 -19.19
C THR A 5 -19.70 -56.08 -19.47
N PRO A 6 -20.04 -54.78 -19.57
CA PRO A 6 -19.06 -53.71 -19.61
C PRO A 6 -18.79 -53.11 -18.23
N ASP A 7 -17.50 -53.06 -17.88
CA ASP A 7 -16.92 -52.34 -16.75
C ASP A 7 -17.05 -50.81 -16.94
N THR A 8 -17.71 -50.13 -16.01
CA THR A 8 -17.67 -48.66 -15.87
C THR A 8 -16.62 -48.26 -14.85
N LYS A 9 -15.46 -47.79 -15.34
CA LYS A 9 -14.42 -47.12 -14.56
C LYS A 9 -14.92 -45.76 -14.07
N SER A 10 -14.89 -45.55 -12.75
CA SER A 10 -15.05 -44.24 -12.11
C SER A 10 -13.87 -43.32 -12.40
N PRO A 11 -14.08 -42.00 -12.60
CA PRO A 11 -13.00 -41.04 -12.59
C PRO A 11 -12.66 -40.60 -11.17
N ALA A 12 -11.36 -40.39 -10.96
CA ALA A 12 -10.70 -40.08 -9.71
C ALA A 12 -11.21 -38.77 -9.07
N ARG A 13 -11.42 -38.84 -7.75
CA ARG A 13 -11.51 -37.68 -6.86
C ARG A 13 -10.16 -36.95 -6.87
N GLY A 14 -10.13 -35.73 -7.38
CA GLY A 14 -9.04 -34.79 -7.16
C GLY A 14 -9.00 -34.35 -5.70
N ASN A 15 -7.84 -34.52 -5.07
CA ASN A 15 -7.55 -34.06 -3.72
C ASN A 15 -7.58 -32.53 -3.66
N LEU A 16 -8.53 -31.97 -2.92
CA LEU A 16 -8.46 -30.61 -2.39
C LEU A 16 -7.50 -30.62 -1.21
N THR A 17 -6.29 -30.11 -1.41
CA THR A 17 -5.35 -29.78 -0.34
C THR A 17 -5.96 -28.68 0.52
N SER A 18 -6.26 -29.03 1.76
CA SER A 18 -6.64 -28.13 2.84
C SER A 18 -5.51 -27.13 3.11
N ILE A 19 -5.76 -25.85 2.85
CA ILE A 19 -4.97 -24.75 3.42
C ILE A 19 -5.68 -24.39 4.73
N SER A 20 -5.23 -25.02 5.81
CA SER A 20 -5.60 -24.68 7.18
C SER A 20 -4.37 -24.09 7.86
N GLU A 21 -4.20 -22.78 7.74
CA GLU A 21 -3.31 -21.98 8.60
C GLU A 21 -3.86 -20.55 8.62
N VAL A 22 -4.90 -20.36 9.44
CA VAL A 22 -5.33 -19.04 9.88
C VAL A 22 -4.63 -18.82 11.22
N GLU A 23 -3.50 -18.11 11.16
CA GLU A 23 -2.86 -17.54 12.34
C GLU A 23 -3.84 -16.59 13.02
N SER A 24 -4.03 -16.84 14.31
CA SER A 24 -4.70 -15.98 15.27
C SER A 24 -3.99 -14.63 15.34
N ILE A 25 -4.57 -13.61 14.71
CA ILE A 25 -4.19 -12.22 14.92
C ILE A 25 -4.93 -11.73 16.17
N ASP A 26 -4.15 -11.45 17.20
CA ASP A 26 -4.56 -10.85 18.46
C ASP A 26 -5.46 -9.63 18.23
N SER A 27 -6.70 -9.77 18.70
CA SER A 27 -7.67 -8.69 18.81
C SER A 27 -7.35 -7.89 20.06
N ASN A 28 -6.44 -6.93 19.96
CA ASN A 28 -6.26 -5.89 20.98
C ASN A 28 -5.72 -4.59 20.36
N SER A 29 -6.57 -3.90 19.62
CA SER A 29 -6.42 -2.49 19.22
C SER A 29 -7.75 -1.97 18.69
N GLN A 30 -8.76 -1.93 19.57
CA GLN A 30 -10.04 -1.25 19.31
C GLN A 30 -10.27 -0.20 20.40
N GLU A 31 -9.44 0.84 20.41
CA GLU A 31 -9.81 2.13 21.00
C GLU A 31 -8.78 3.19 20.58
N GLU A 32 -8.96 3.78 19.40
CA GLU A 32 -8.61 5.15 19.05
C GLU A 32 -8.78 5.34 17.55
N GLY A 33 -9.65 6.26 17.13
CA GLY A 33 -9.80 6.58 15.70
C GLY A 33 -11.19 6.96 15.22
N LYS A 34 -12.13 7.33 16.11
CA LYS A 34 -13.39 7.97 15.71
C LYS A 34 -13.34 9.46 16.04
N LYS A 35 -12.60 10.23 15.21
CA LYS A 35 -12.75 11.68 15.00
C LYS A 35 -11.71 12.17 13.99
N ARG A 36 -12.12 12.30 12.73
CA ARG A 36 -11.70 13.34 11.76
C ARG A 36 -12.26 12.98 10.38
N LEU A 37 -13.55 13.20 10.21
CA LEU A 37 -14.06 13.70 8.94
C LEU A 37 -13.86 15.21 8.95
N ASP A 38 -13.67 15.77 7.76
CA ASP A 38 -13.37 17.15 7.42
C ASP A 38 -11.89 17.52 7.41
N ALA A 39 -11.25 17.38 6.25
CA ALA A 39 -10.71 18.52 5.52
C ALA A 39 -9.97 18.10 4.24
N ARG A 40 -10.33 18.80 3.14
CA ARG A 40 -9.47 19.21 2.02
C ARG A 40 -9.14 18.18 0.94
N GLN A 41 -10.00 18.20 -0.08
CA GLN A 41 -9.54 18.26 -1.47
C GLN A 41 -8.48 19.38 -1.61
N TYR A 42 -7.23 18.99 -1.83
CA TYR A 42 -6.29 19.80 -2.60
C TYR A 42 -5.81 18.96 -3.78
N SER A 43 -6.30 19.35 -4.95
CA SER A 43 -5.68 19.03 -6.23
C SER A 43 -4.27 19.64 -6.20
N VAL A 44 -3.24 18.80 -6.30
CA VAL A 44 -1.88 19.22 -6.60
C VAL A 44 -1.41 18.44 -7.81
N ASN A 45 -1.13 19.21 -8.86
CA ASN A 45 -0.56 18.79 -10.13
C ASN A 45 0.69 17.93 -9.92
N ASN A 46 0.68 16.73 -10.51
CA ASN A 46 1.89 15.99 -10.80
C ASN A 46 2.43 16.45 -12.16
N TYR A 47 3.43 17.32 -12.11
CA TYR A 47 4.38 17.54 -13.20
C TYR A 47 5.77 17.45 -12.56
N PHE A 48 6.41 16.29 -12.67
CA PHE A 48 7.87 16.17 -12.55
C PHE A 48 8.31 14.92 -13.30
N ASP A 49 8.69 15.15 -14.56
CA ASP A 49 9.58 14.27 -15.31
C ASP A 49 10.92 14.21 -14.58
N HIS A 50 11.34 13.01 -14.20
CA HIS A 50 12.68 12.75 -13.73
C HIS A 50 13.56 12.40 -14.93
N ASP A 51 14.28 13.40 -15.43
CA ASP A 51 15.45 13.20 -16.26
C ASP A 51 16.54 12.45 -15.47
N SER A 52 16.93 11.32 -16.02
CA SER A 52 18.08 10.52 -15.64
C SER A 52 19.38 11.23 -16.03
N LEU A 53 20.14 11.74 -15.05
CA LEU A 53 21.54 12.12 -15.26
C LEU A 53 22.45 11.44 -14.25
N ASN A 54 23.06 10.39 -14.76
CA ASN A 54 24.18 9.65 -14.26
C ASN A 54 25.40 10.59 -14.14
N THR A 55 25.85 10.91 -12.93
CA THR A 55 27.14 11.59 -12.73
C THR A 55 27.95 10.86 -11.66
N SER A 56 29.09 10.31 -12.10
CA SER A 56 30.07 9.63 -11.26
C SER A 56 30.65 10.61 -10.23
N LYS A 57 30.47 10.30 -8.94
CA LYS A 57 31.13 11.03 -7.85
C LYS A 57 32.60 10.64 -7.76
N LYS A 58 33.49 11.57 -8.10
CA LYS A 58 34.90 11.56 -7.63
C LYS A 58 34.94 12.00 -6.17
N PRO A 59 35.85 11.48 -5.33
CA PRO A 59 36.05 11.97 -3.98
C PRO A 59 36.79 13.32 -3.96
N PRO A 60 36.59 14.16 -2.93
CA PRO A 60 37.28 15.45 -2.81
C PRO A 60 38.70 15.27 -2.24
N SER A 61 39.71 15.69 -3.01
CA SER A 61 41.13 15.73 -2.65
C SER A 61 41.53 17.09 -2.02
N TRP A 62 41.09 17.38 -0.81
CA TRP A 62 41.40 18.67 -0.17
C TRP A 62 41.67 18.46 1.32
N LEU A 63 42.82 17.86 1.65
CA LEU A 63 43.44 17.89 2.98
C LEU A 63 44.90 17.40 2.86
N GLU A 64 45.73 18.18 2.16
CA GLU A 64 47.18 18.14 2.39
C GLU A 64 47.51 19.24 3.39
N SER A 65 47.73 18.79 4.62
CA SER A 65 48.11 19.59 5.76
C SER A 65 49.54 20.11 5.62
N SER A 66 49.63 21.43 5.71
CA SER A 66 50.85 22.23 5.84
C SER A 66 51.64 21.82 7.09
N PHE A 67 52.75 21.10 6.91
CA PHE A 67 53.75 20.91 7.95
C PHE A 67 54.62 22.17 8.05
N VAL A 68 54.43 22.94 9.12
CA VAL A 68 55.35 24.02 9.52
C VAL A 68 56.52 23.38 10.27
N HIS A 69 57.70 23.36 9.65
CA HIS A 69 58.94 23.03 10.32
C HIS A 69 59.34 24.16 11.28
N LEU A 70 59.06 23.99 12.58
CA LEU A 70 59.73 24.77 13.63
C LEU A 70 61.10 24.14 13.88
N SER A 71 62.15 24.92 13.61
CA SER A 71 63.54 24.56 13.87
C SER A 71 63.80 24.53 15.37
N ALA A 72 64.38 23.43 15.87
CA ALA A 72 64.81 23.29 17.25
C ALA A 72 65.89 24.33 17.64
N PRO A 73 65.82 24.96 18.81
CA PRO A 73 66.90 25.80 19.32
C PRO A 73 68.13 24.96 19.72
N ARG A 74 69.31 25.45 19.36
CA ARG A 74 70.61 24.90 19.72
C ARG A 74 70.91 25.13 21.19
N ASP A 75 71.36 24.08 21.87
CA ASP A 75 72.04 24.15 23.16
C ASP A 75 73.27 25.06 23.08
N LEU A 76 73.29 26.11 23.89
CA LEU A 76 74.48 26.88 24.22
C LEU A 76 74.73 26.73 25.72
N SER A 77 75.58 25.76 26.04
CA SER A 77 76.18 25.59 27.35
C SER A 77 76.95 26.85 27.77
N THR A 78 76.57 27.37 28.92
CA THR A 78 77.31 28.30 29.75
C THR A 78 78.63 27.69 30.24
N ARG A 79 79.76 28.34 29.96
CA ARG A 79 81.01 28.14 30.71
C ARG A 79 81.72 29.48 30.90
N SER A 80 81.28 30.23 31.91
CA SER A 80 81.98 31.39 32.45
C SER A 80 82.95 30.93 33.54
N ASN A 81 84.25 30.95 33.25
CA ASN A 81 85.28 31.00 34.29
C ASN A 81 85.85 32.42 34.29
N GLY A 82 85.66 33.11 35.42
CA GLY A 82 86.22 34.42 35.67
C GLY A 82 87.73 34.37 35.85
N SER A 83 88.39 35.43 35.40
CA SER A 83 89.76 35.77 35.80
C SER A 83 89.86 37.29 35.86
N VAL A 84 89.58 37.83 37.05
CA VAL A 84 89.80 39.23 37.40
C VAL A 84 91.28 39.38 37.76
N TYR A 85 92.08 39.89 36.83
CA TYR A 85 93.43 40.37 37.16
C TYR A 85 93.33 41.82 37.65
N HIS A 86 93.51 42.00 38.96
CA HIS A 86 93.94 43.25 39.58
C HIS A 86 95.47 43.29 39.57
N SER A 87 96.06 44.29 38.91
CA SER A 87 97.41 44.79 39.18
C SER A 87 97.45 46.25 38.75
N LYS A 88 97.23 47.16 39.72
CA LYS A 88 98.27 47.93 40.43
C LYS A 88 99.00 48.90 39.50
N HIS A 89 98.49 50.14 39.46
CA HIS A 89 99.19 51.30 38.91
C HIS A 89 100.47 51.54 39.73
N GLY A 90 101.63 51.38 39.09
CA GLY A 90 102.98 51.58 39.66
C GLY A 90 103.39 53.03 39.91
N PHE A 91 102.43 53.95 40.01
CA PHE A 91 102.73 55.38 40.11
C PHE A 91 103.28 55.80 41.49
N GLN A 92 103.00 55.02 42.54
CA GLN A 92 103.46 55.33 43.91
C GLN A 92 104.92 54.93 44.15
N GLU A 93 105.41 53.87 43.50
CA GLU A 93 106.82 53.47 43.55
C GLU A 93 107.70 54.42 42.73
N GLU A 94 107.23 54.86 41.56
CA GLU A 94 107.96 55.84 40.72
C GLU A 94 108.05 57.23 41.37
N HIS A 95 107.01 57.66 42.10
CA HIS A 95 107.01 58.94 42.84
C HIS A 95 107.95 58.91 44.06
N LEU A 96 108.04 57.79 44.77
CA LEU A 96 108.98 57.62 45.89
C LEU A 96 110.44 57.60 45.40
N HIS A 97 110.72 56.96 44.26
CA HIS A 97 112.05 56.95 43.64
C HIS A 97 112.50 58.34 43.14
N LEU A 98 111.57 59.17 42.66
CA LEU A 98 111.87 60.57 42.26
C LEU A 98 112.20 61.47 43.47
N LEU A 99 111.52 61.28 44.61
CA LEU A 99 111.85 61.97 45.85
C LEU A 99 113.23 61.53 46.40
N GLU A 100 113.55 60.24 46.29
CA GLU A 100 114.85 59.69 46.70
C GLU A 100 116.01 60.22 45.83
N LEU A 101 115.80 60.40 44.52
CA LEU A 101 116.76 61.04 43.61
C LEU A 101 116.98 62.54 43.90
N LEU A 102 115.93 63.25 44.35
CA LEU A 102 116.00 64.65 44.77
C LEU A 102 116.72 64.81 46.11
N GLU A 103 116.55 63.88 47.05
CA GLU A 103 117.30 63.88 48.32
C GLU A 103 118.78 63.46 48.15
N ALA A 104 119.08 62.55 47.22
CA ALA A 104 120.46 62.14 46.91
C ALA A 104 121.29 63.24 46.20
N SER A 105 120.63 64.27 45.69
CA SER A 105 121.24 65.45 45.05
C SER A 105 121.68 66.50 46.09
N LYS A 106 122.74 66.19 46.85
CA LYS A 106 123.57 67.16 47.59
C LYS A 106 125.05 67.00 47.21
N PRO A 107 125.85 68.09 47.24
CA PRO A 107 126.52 68.56 46.04
C PRO A 107 128.00 68.16 45.98
N ASN A 108 128.44 67.71 44.81
CA ASN A 108 129.85 67.74 44.41
C ASN A 108 129.97 68.09 42.91
N SER A 109 129.29 69.15 42.46
CA SER A 109 129.61 69.82 41.19
C SER A 109 128.86 71.13 41.05
N ASN A 110 129.59 72.20 40.72
CA ASN A 110 129.11 73.56 40.53
C ASN A 110 128.15 73.70 39.33
N VAL A 111 126.86 73.45 39.53
CA VAL A 111 125.78 73.93 38.64
C VAL A 111 124.62 74.40 39.53
N SER A 112 124.40 75.73 39.58
CA SER A 112 123.30 76.33 40.33
C SER A 112 121.98 76.13 39.60
N ILE A 113 121.18 75.16 40.07
CA ILE A 113 119.76 75.08 39.71
C ILE A 113 119.07 76.26 40.44
N SER A 114 118.42 77.16 39.69
CA SER A 114 117.77 78.33 40.30
C SER A 114 116.58 77.91 41.15
N SER A 115 116.34 78.62 42.27
CA SER A 115 115.15 78.47 43.14
C SER A 115 113.83 78.39 42.35
N ASP A 116 113.76 79.14 41.25
CA ASP A 116 112.63 79.20 40.33
C ASP A 116 112.33 77.87 39.62
N SER A 117 113.35 77.02 39.46
CA SER A 117 113.22 75.69 38.86
C SER A 117 112.70 74.66 39.86
N ILE A 118 113.08 74.78 41.13
CA ILE A 118 112.62 73.91 42.22
C ILE A 118 111.15 74.21 42.53
N ASP A 119 110.77 75.49 42.60
CA ASP A 119 109.38 75.88 42.84
C ASP A 119 108.44 75.47 41.70
N ARG A 120 108.89 75.54 40.43
CA ARG A 120 108.12 75.03 39.28
C ARG A 120 107.92 73.52 39.32
N VAL A 121 108.94 72.76 39.75
CA VAL A 121 108.81 71.31 39.92
C VAL A 121 107.88 70.99 41.09
N ALA A 122 107.97 71.72 42.21
CA ALA A 122 107.08 71.54 43.35
C ALA A 122 105.62 71.87 43.02
N THR A 123 105.35 72.99 42.32
CA THR A 123 103.98 73.31 41.87
C THR A 123 103.47 72.37 40.80
N ALA A 124 104.33 71.87 39.90
CA ALA A 124 103.95 70.84 38.94
C ALA A 124 103.60 69.53 39.65
N LEU A 125 104.39 69.12 40.64
CA LEU A 125 104.14 67.94 41.46
C LEU A 125 102.84 68.07 42.26
N GLU A 126 102.61 69.21 42.91
CA GLU A 126 101.40 69.42 43.71
C GLU A 126 100.15 69.45 42.82
N LYS A 127 100.24 70.05 41.63
CA LYS A 127 99.17 70.03 40.64
C LYS A 127 98.89 68.62 40.11
N ASP A 128 99.93 67.83 39.86
CA ASP A 128 99.77 66.43 39.46
C ASP A 128 99.24 65.56 40.60
N THR A 129 99.61 65.85 41.85
CA THR A 129 99.10 65.17 43.04
C THR A 129 97.60 65.47 43.24
N GLN A 130 97.20 66.74 43.10
CA GLN A 130 95.78 67.13 43.15
C GLN A 130 94.98 66.52 42.00
N ARG A 131 95.56 66.47 40.79
CA ARG A 131 94.96 65.77 39.65
C ARG A 131 94.78 64.28 39.95
N LEU A 132 95.77 63.63 40.54
CA LEU A 132 95.72 62.22 40.90
C LEU A 132 94.66 61.96 41.99
N TYR A 133 94.53 62.82 42.99
CA TYR A 133 93.42 62.74 43.96
C TYR A 133 92.06 62.88 43.28
N GLY A 134 91.93 63.80 42.32
CA GLY A 134 90.73 63.94 41.50
C GLY A 134 90.43 62.69 40.66
N GLU A 135 91.46 62.07 40.07
CA GLU A 135 91.33 60.82 39.31
C GLU A 135 90.96 59.65 40.23
N CYS A 136 91.59 59.50 41.39
CA CYS A 136 91.25 58.49 42.39
C CYS A 136 89.81 58.63 42.89
N GLN A 137 89.37 59.85 43.19
CA GLN A 137 87.99 60.12 43.60
C GLN A 137 87.00 59.81 42.46
N ALA A 138 87.33 60.17 41.22
CA ALA A 138 86.53 59.83 40.06
C ALA A 138 86.44 58.30 39.84
N TYR A 139 87.52 57.56 40.10
CA TYR A 139 87.54 56.10 40.07
C TYR A 139 86.69 55.48 41.18
N GLU A 140 86.79 55.97 42.41
CA GLU A 140 85.95 55.50 43.52
C GLU A 140 84.47 55.76 43.25
N GLU A 141 84.12 56.94 42.75
CA GLU A 141 82.77 57.24 42.31
C GLU A 141 82.32 56.34 41.15
N ALA A 142 83.17 56.09 40.17
CA ALA A 142 82.85 55.22 39.04
C ALA A 142 82.64 53.77 39.48
N VAL A 143 83.48 53.25 40.37
CA VAL A 143 83.36 51.90 40.96
C VAL A 143 82.12 51.80 41.84
N PHE A 144 81.82 52.84 42.62
CA PHE A 144 80.61 52.89 43.44
C PHE A 144 79.35 52.91 42.56
N LYS A 145 79.32 53.75 41.51
CA LYS A 145 78.24 53.80 40.51
C LYS A 145 78.12 52.46 39.77
N ALA A 146 79.22 51.79 39.43
CA ALA A 146 79.19 50.46 38.81
C ALA A 146 78.64 49.39 39.75
N LYS A 147 79.06 49.38 41.02
CA LYS A 147 78.52 48.47 42.05
C LYS A 147 77.03 48.71 42.29
N GLN A 148 76.58 49.97 42.31
CA GLN A 148 75.16 50.30 42.39
C GLN A 148 74.41 49.82 41.16
N ARG A 149 74.94 50.02 39.94
CA ARG A 149 74.34 49.52 38.69
C ARG A 149 74.23 47.99 38.66
N ILE A 150 75.22 47.27 39.18
CA ILE A 150 75.16 45.80 39.27
C ILE A 150 74.10 45.35 40.29
N LYS A 151 74.00 46.02 41.43
CA LYS A 151 72.96 45.74 42.42
C LYS A 151 71.56 46.03 41.89
N THR A 152 71.37 47.15 41.19
CA THR A 152 70.08 47.47 40.57
C THR A 152 69.78 46.54 39.40
N PHE A 153 70.76 46.18 38.57
CA PHE A 153 70.58 45.20 37.50
C PHE A 153 70.21 43.82 38.04
N ASN A 154 70.84 43.34 39.11
CA ASN A 154 70.48 42.05 39.71
C ASN A 154 69.11 42.09 40.40
N ALA A 155 68.74 43.21 41.02
CA ALA A 155 67.41 43.38 41.61
C ALA A 155 66.32 43.48 40.53
N VAL A 156 66.55 44.27 39.48
CA VAL A 156 65.61 44.45 38.35
C VAL A 156 65.53 43.18 37.49
N SER A 157 66.64 42.49 37.26
CA SER A 157 66.68 41.23 36.51
C SER A 157 66.00 40.12 37.29
N LYS A 158 66.26 39.97 38.60
CA LYS A 158 65.60 38.93 39.40
C LYS A 158 64.09 39.17 39.54
N VAL A 159 63.66 40.40 39.82
CA VAL A 159 62.23 40.75 39.92
C VAL A 159 61.55 40.66 38.54
N GLY A 160 62.23 41.11 37.48
CA GLY A 160 61.71 41.01 36.11
C GLY A 160 61.56 39.57 35.63
N LEU A 161 62.55 38.72 35.89
CA LEU A 161 62.54 37.31 35.47
C LEU A 161 61.52 36.47 36.26
N GLU A 162 61.38 36.71 37.57
CA GLU A 162 60.36 36.04 38.41
C GLU A 162 58.94 36.47 38.03
N THR A 163 58.75 37.71 37.58
CA THR A 163 57.43 38.20 37.13
C THR A 163 57.07 37.64 35.77
N THR A 164 58.03 37.56 34.82
CA THR A 164 57.78 36.98 33.50
C THR A 164 57.60 35.47 33.54
N THR A 165 58.36 34.75 34.37
CA THR A 165 58.17 33.30 34.57
C THR A 165 56.78 32.99 35.12
N LYS A 166 56.31 33.71 36.14
CA LYS A 166 54.94 33.57 36.65
C LYS A 166 53.86 33.92 35.61
N ALA A 167 54.11 34.92 34.77
CA ALA A 167 53.19 35.26 33.68
C ALA A 167 53.09 34.12 32.65
N TYR A 168 54.23 33.52 32.28
CA TYR A 168 54.25 32.36 31.37
C TYR A 168 53.64 31.11 32.00
N GLU A 169 53.89 30.84 33.28
CA GLU A 169 53.25 29.73 34.01
C GLU A 169 51.73 29.89 34.00
N SER A 170 51.23 31.09 34.31
CA SER A 170 49.79 31.39 34.23
C SER A 170 49.23 31.25 32.81
N GLU A 171 49.97 31.64 31.78
CA GLU A 171 49.56 31.48 30.39
C GLU A 171 49.54 30.00 29.97
N ILE A 172 50.53 29.22 30.39
CA ILE A 172 50.58 27.76 30.19
C ILE A 172 49.38 27.10 30.85
N ASP A 173 49.07 27.45 32.10
CA ASP A 173 47.91 26.90 32.81
C ASP A 173 46.58 27.24 32.10
N LEU A 174 46.43 28.47 31.60
CA LEU A 174 45.26 28.87 30.83
C LEU A 174 45.14 28.11 29.50
N LEU A 175 46.25 27.94 28.78
CA LEU A 175 46.27 27.18 27.53
C LEU A 175 45.98 25.69 27.79
N GLN A 176 46.51 25.13 28.87
CA GLN A 176 46.22 23.77 29.29
C GLN A 176 44.72 23.59 29.55
N GLN A 177 44.10 24.53 30.26
CA GLN A 177 42.66 24.52 30.54
C GLN A 177 41.82 24.62 29.25
N GLU A 178 42.21 25.48 28.29
CA GLU A 178 41.52 25.58 27.00
C GLU A 178 41.67 24.29 26.18
N ILE A 179 42.85 23.67 26.17
CA ILE A 179 43.07 22.38 25.49
C ILE A 179 42.16 21.29 26.11
N GLU A 180 42.08 21.22 27.43
CA GLU A 180 41.19 20.28 28.12
C GLU A 180 39.72 20.53 27.80
N ALA A 181 39.29 21.80 27.77
CA ALA A 181 37.93 22.17 27.39
C ALA A 181 37.60 21.78 25.95
N ARG A 182 38.54 22.01 25.01
CA ARG A 182 38.39 21.62 23.60
C ARG A 182 38.38 20.11 23.40
N GLN A 183 39.17 19.38 24.17
CA GLN A 183 39.18 17.93 24.15
C GLN A 183 37.84 17.36 24.61
N ALA A 184 37.27 17.91 25.70
CA ALA A 184 35.94 17.54 26.17
C ALA A 184 34.83 17.88 25.15
N GLU A 185 34.92 19.03 24.48
CA GLU A 185 34.01 19.42 23.39
C GLU A 185 34.08 18.43 22.21
N LEU A 186 35.29 18.03 21.79
CA LEU A 186 35.49 17.05 20.73
C LEU A 186 34.93 15.68 21.09
N GLU A 187 35.12 15.22 22.33
CA GLU A 187 34.56 13.96 22.81
C GLU A 187 33.03 13.99 22.80
N HIS A 188 32.44 15.09 23.25
CA HIS A 188 30.99 15.30 23.21
C HIS A 188 30.45 15.31 21.77
N LEU A 189 31.09 16.03 20.85
CA LEU A 189 30.71 16.05 19.43
C LEU A 189 30.83 14.67 18.78
N ASN A 190 31.86 13.90 19.12
CA ASN A 190 32.03 12.53 18.62
C ASN A 190 30.93 11.59 19.16
N SER A 191 30.50 11.79 20.41
CA SER A 191 29.34 11.08 20.96
C SER A 191 28.06 11.38 20.18
N LEU A 192 27.76 12.67 19.96
CA LEU A 192 26.58 13.09 19.18
C LEU A 192 26.62 12.57 17.75
N TYR A 193 27.80 12.54 17.12
CA TYR A 193 27.98 11.97 15.79
C TYR A 193 27.65 10.47 15.75
N LYS A 194 28.09 9.71 16.75
CA LYS A 194 27.76 8.28 16.88
C LYS A 194 26.25 8.07 17.09
N ASP A 195 25.62 8.91 17.89
CA ASP A 195 24.17 8.85 18.12
C ASP A 195 23.39 9.14 16.83
N GLN A 196 23.80 10.17 16.08
CA GLN A 196 23.21 10.47 14.76
C GLN A 196 23.37 9.30 13.79
N MET A 197 24.54 8.65 13.77
CA MET A 197 24.78 7.50 12.91
C MET A 197 23.87 6.32 13.29
N ASN A 198 23.70 6.05 14.59
CA ASN A 198 22.80 5.00 15.07
C ASN A 198 21.33 5.29 14.69
N ILE A 199 20.88 6.54 14.87
CA ILE A 199 19.54 6.98 14.46
C ILE A 199 19.34 6.80 12.95
N ALA A 200 20.34 7.17 12.14
CA ALA A 200 20.27 7.02 10.69
C ALA A 200 20.12 5.53 10.29
N THR A 201 20.90 4.63 10.88
CA THR A 201 20.79 3.18 10.62
C THR A 201 19.44 2.60 11.06
N GLN A 202 18.90 3.07 12.19
CA GLN A 202 17.57 2.66 12.64
C GLN A 202 16.48 3.13 11.67
N LEU A 203 16.55 4.38 11.20
CA LEU A 203 15.60 4.92 10.23
C LEU A 203 15.63 4.15 8.91
N GLU A 204 16.82 3.82 8.40
CA GLU A 204 17.00 2.99 7.20
C GLU A 204 16.32 1.63 7.37
N THR A 205 16.53 0.97 8.51
CA THR A 205 15.88 -0.32 8.82
C THR A 205 14.36 -0.20 8.88
N TYR A 206 13.82 0.88 9.44
CA TYR A 206 12.37 1.11 9.49
C TYR A 206 11.78 1.40 8.11
N GLU A 207 12.49 2.15 7.27
CA GLU A 207 12.09 2.45 5.90
C GLU A 207 12.02 1.17 5.06
N GLU A 208 13.03 0.30 5.13
CA GLU A 208 13.01 -1.00 4.47
C GLU A 208 11.81 -1.86 4.90
N GLN A 209 11.55 -1.95 6.21
CA GLN A 209 10.40 -2.69 6.74
C GLN A 209 9.07 -2.10 6.27
N TYR A 210 8.96 -0.77 6.22
CA TYR A 210 7.78 -0.09 5.72
C TYR A 210 7.54 -0.39 4.25
N HIS A 211 8.58 -0.33 3.41
CA HIS A 211 8.49 -0.68 2.00
C HIS A 211 8.13 -2.14 1.78
N ALA A 212 8.70 -3.06 2.56
CA ALA A 212 8.35 -4.47 2.50
C ALA A 212 6.86 -4.70 2.82
N LYS A 213 6.34 -4.06 3.89
CA LYS A 213 4.92 -4.13 4.25
C LYS A 213 4.02 -3.51 3.18
N LYS A 214 4.41 -2.36 2.62
CA LYS A 214 3.66 -1.69 1.54
C LYS A 214 3.57 -2.59 0.31
N ASN A 215 4.69 -3.17 -0.13
CA ASN A 215 4.72 -4.08 -1.28
C ASN A 215 3.87 -5.33 -1.04
N ALA A 216 3.90 -5.89 0.17
CA ALA A 216 3.07 -7.03 0.54
C ALA A 216 1.56 -6.70 0.50
N LEU A 217 1.17 -5.51 0.96
CA LEU A 217 -0.22 -5.05 0.87
C LEU A 217 -0.65 -4.79 -0.58
N GLU A 218 0.21 -4.20 -1.40
CA GLU A 218 -0.08 -3.97 -2.81
C GLU A 218 -0.26 -5.30 -3.56
N LEU A 219 0.56 -6.30 -3.28
CA LEU A 219 0.42 -7.65 -3.85
C LEU A 219 -0.90 -8.29 -3.44
N LYS A 220 -1.29 -8.16 -2.16
CA LYS A 220 -2.59 -8.64 -1.66
C LYS A 220 -3.75 -7.92 -2.34
N SER A 221 -3.67 -6.59 -2.50
CA SER A 221 -4.70 -5.80 -3.20
C SER A 221 -4.89 -6.30 -4.63
N LYS A 222 -3.79 -6.47 -5.39
CA LYS A 222 -3.84 -7.00 -6.76
C LYS A 222 -4.42 -8.41 -6.82
N ALA A 223 -4.12 -9.25 -5.84
CA ALA A 223 -4.71 -10.59 -5.74
C ALA A 223 -6.22 -10.53 -5.47
N PHE A 224 -6.68 -9.62 -4.59
CA PHE A 224 -8.10 -9.40 -4.36
C PHE A 224 -8.80 -8.87 -5.60
N ASP A 225 -8.22 -7.92 -6.32
CA ASP A 225 -8.77 -7.38 -7.56
C ASP A 225 -8.92 -8.49 -8.62
N ALA A 226 -7.93 -9.38 -8.76
CA ALA A 226 -8.02 -10.51 -9.67
C ALA A 226 -9.15 -11.50 -9.29
N VAL A 227 -9.37 -11.74 -8.00
CA VAL A 227 -10.48 -12.58 -7.53
C VAL A 227 -11.83 -11.89 -7.77
N LEU A 228 -11.91 -10.57 -7.57
CA LEU A 228 -13.11 -9.79 -7.88
C LEU A 228 -13.43 -9.84 -9.38
N ASP A 229 -12.44 -9.68 -10.24
CA ASP A 229 -12.63 -9.79 -11.69
C ASP A 229 -13.06 -11.21 -12.09
N GLN A 230 -12.46 -12.25 -11.51
CA GLN A 230 -12.86 -13.64 -11.76
C GLN A 230 -14.31 -13.89 -11.34
N THR A 231 -14.69 -13.50 -10.12
CA THR A 231 -16.05 -13.70 -9.60
C THR A 231 -17.09 -12.89 -10.37
N SER A 232 -16.74 -11.68 -10.80
CA SER A 232 -17.58 -10.85 -11.69
C SER A 232 -17.81 -11.52 -13.05
N ASN A 233 -16.77 -12.13 -13.63
CA ASN A 233 -16.87 -12.88 -14.88
C ASN A 233 -17.74 -14.14 -14.70
N GLU A 234 -17.57 -14.89 -13.61
CA GLU A 234 -18.39 -16.05 -13.28
C GLU A 234 -19.86 -15.67 -13.08
N LEU A 235 -20.14 -14.59 -12.37
CA LEU A 235 -21.50 -14.07 -12.17
C LEU A 235 -22.13 -13.65 -13.50
N SER A 236 -21.37 -13.01 -14.39
CA SER A 236 -21.84 -12.65 -15.73
C SER A 236 -22.16 -13.89 -16.58
N GLN A 237 -21.37 -14.96 -16.49
CA GLN A 237 -21.63 -16.22 -17.17
C GLN A 237 -22.90 -16.89 -16.64
N VAL A 238 -23.05 -16.98 -15.32
CA VAL A 238 -24.25 -17.54 -14.68
C VAL A 238 -25.49 -16.74 -15.07
N GLN A 239 -25.41 -15.40 -15.08
CA GLN A 239 -26.50 -14.54 -15.52
C GLN A 239 -26.88 -14.83 -16.98
N SER A 240 -25.91 -14.96 -17.88
CA SER A 240 -26.18 -15.28 -19.29
C SER A 240 -26.86 -16.64 -19.47
N GLU A 241 -26.52 -17.62 -18.63
CA GLU A 241 -27.14 -18.94 -18.64
C GLU A 241 -28.56 -18.90 -18.07
N VAL A 242 -28.79 -18.12 -17.02
CA VAL A 242 -30.12 -17.85 -16.48
C VAL A 242 -30.99 -17.18 -17.53
N ASP A 243 -30.49 -16.16 -18.24
CA ASP A 243 -31.21 -15.49 -19.31
C ASP A 243 -31.52 -16.46 -20.47
N ARG A 244 -30.56 -17.33 -20.82
CA ARG A 244 -30.74 -18.38 -21.82
C ARG A 244 -31.83 -19.37 -21.42
N LEU A 245 -31.83 -19.85 -20.17
CA LEU A 245 -32.84 -20.77 -19.65
C LEU A 245 -34.20 -20.10 -19.48
N ALA A 246 -34.24 -18.83 -19.07
CA ALA A 246 -35.46 -18.03 -18.95
C ALA A 246 -36.12 -17.80 -20.32
N SER A 247 -35.33 -17.71 -21.39
CA SER A 247 -35.85 -17.61 -22.76
C SER A 247 -36.53 -18.89 -23.25
N VAL A 248 -36.24 -20.05 -22.64
CA VAL A 248 -36.85 -21.32 -23.01
C VAL A 248 -38.28 -21.37 -22.47
N GLN A 249 -39.24 -21.21 -23.36
CA GLN A 249 -40.67 -21.35 -23.05
C GLN A 249 -41.03 -22.84 -22.89
N LEU A 250 -40.64 -23.44 -21.77
CA LEU A 250 -40.72 -24.89 -21.49
C LEU A 250 -42.04 -25.57 -21.92
N PRO A 251 -43.24 -25.05 -21.57
CA PRO A 251 -44.49 -25.67 -22.02
C PRO A 251 -44.66 -25.69 -23.54
N GLN A 252 -44.24 -24.63 -24.24
CA GLN A 252 -44.33 -24.55 -25.70
C GLN A 252 -43.25 -25.39 -26.40
N ALA A 253 -42.06 -25.49 -25.80
CA ALA A 253 -40.97 -26.32 -26.32
C ALA A 253 -41.31 -27.82 -26.27
N LEU A 254 -42.07 -28.26 -25.25
CA LEU A 254 -42.49 -29.64 -25.09
C LEU A 254 -43.80 -29.99 -25.82
N PHE A 255 -44.69 -29.01 -25.98
CA PHE A 255 -46.00 -29.19 -26.59
C PHE A 255 -46.27 -28.08 -27.62
N ASP A 256 -45.95 -28.36 -28.87
CA ASP A 256 -46.14 -27.46 -30.00
C ASP A 256 -47.61 -27.46 -30.44
N LEU A 257 -48.37 -26.47 -29.97
CA LEU A 257 -49.76 -26.24 -30.35
C LEU A 257 -49.84 -25.34 -31.58
N GLN A 258 -50.23 -25.91 -32.72
CA GLN A 258 -50.36 -25.20 -33.99
C GLN A 258 -51.75 -25.38 -34.60
N VAL A 259 -52.06 -24.56 -35.60
CA VAL A 259 -53.23 -24.78 -36.46
C VAL A 259 -52.72 -25.26 -37.80
N ASP A 260 -53.17 -26.43 -38.25
CA ASP A 260 -52.78 -27.02 -39.52
C ASP A 260 -53.12 -26.07 -40.68
N GLN A 261 -52.09 -25.60 -41.38
CA GLN A 261 -52.23 -24.71 -42.53
C GLN A 261 -52.50 -25.47 -43.83
N ARG A 262 -52.37 -26.81 -43.84
CA ARG A 262 -52.46 -27.65 -45.05
C ARG A 262 -53.90 -28.02 -45.44
N GLY A 263 -54.92 -27.44 -44.77
CA GLY A 263 -56.32 -27.74 -45.07
C GLY A 263 -57.33 -27.18 -44.06
N LEU A 264 -58.17 -28.05 -43.50
CA LEU A 264 -59.36 -27.77 -42.68
C LEU A 264 -59.07 -27.08 -41.31
N ARG A 265 -57.87 -26.52 -41.09
CA ARG A 265 -57.47 -25.75 -39.91
C ARG A 265 -57.67 -26.49 -38.58
N TYR A 266 -57.25 -27.75 -38.54
CA TYR A 266 -57.31 -28.54 -37.31
C TYR A 266 -56.23 -28.08 -36.32
N PRO A 267 -56.55 -28.00 -35.02
CA PRO A 267 -55.51 -27.84 -34.02
C PRO A 267 -54.63 -29.10 -33.99
N LEU A 268 -53.32 -28.87 -34.04
CA LEU A 268 -52.27 -29.87 -33.92
C LEU A 268 -51.60 -29.70 -32.56
N ILE A 269 -51.22 -30.82 -31.94
CA ILE A 269 -50.27 -30.85 -30.82
C ILE A 269 -49.12 -31.78 -31.18
N ASN A 270 -47.88 -31.27 -31.22
CA ASN A 270 -46.71 -32.00 -31.69
C ASN A 270 -46.96 -32.73 -33.03
N GLN A 271 -47.58 -32.01 -33.97
CA GLN A 271 -47.95 -32.51 -35.31
C GLN A 271 -49.05 -33.60 -35.33
N LEU A 272 -49.72 -33.89 -34.21
CA LEU A 272 -50.86 -34.81 -34.12
C LEU A 272 -52.19 -34.06 -34.13
N ARG A 273 -53.17 -34.54 -34.90
CA ARG A 273 -54.50 -33.90 -35.02
C ARG A 273 -55.39 -34.21 -33.82
N LEU A 274 -55.89 -33.17 -33.15
CA LEU A 274 -56.80 -33.30 -32.00
C LEU A 274 -58.26 -33.57 -32.41
N ALA A 275 -58.65 -33.22 -33.63
CA ALA A 275 -60.03 -33.28 -34.09
C ALA A 275 -60.29 -34.49 -35.00
N TYR A 276 -61.46 -35.11 -34.80
CA TYR A 276 -61.93 -36.28 -35.54
C TYR A 276 -62.65 -35.91 -36.85
N ARG A 277 -62.42 -36.68 -37.92
CA ARG A 277 -63.17 -36.60 -39.18
C ARG A 277 -63.78 -37.96 -39.54
N PRO A 278 -65.07 -38.03 -39.89
CA PRO A 278 -65.76 -39.29 -40.24
C PRO A 278 -65.31 -39.89 -41.57
N LYS A 279 -64.64 -39.12 -42.45
CA LYS A 279 -64.12 -39.64 -43.72
C LYS A 279 -62.94 -40.60 -43.53
N GLY A 280 -62.48 -40.81 -42.30
CA GLY A 280 -61.45 -41.82 -41.96
C GLY A 280 -60.01 -41.36 -42.20
N ASP A 281 -59.79 -40.07 -42.51
CA ASP A 281 -58.46 -39.55 -42.85
C ASP A 281 -57.49 -39.46 -41.63
N VAL A 282 -58.01 -39.68 -40.41
CA VAL A 282 -57.25 -39.61 -39.15
C VAL A 282 -57.41 -40.92 -38.39
N PRO A 283 -56.33 -41.68 -38.15
CA PRO A 283 -56.39 -42.86 -37.29
C PRO A 283 -56.85 -42.50 -35.88
N THR A 284 -57.77 -43.28 -35.30
CA THR A 284 -58.25 -43.11 -33.91
C THR A 284 -57.09 -43.00 -32.92
N LYS A 285 -56.05 -43.82 -33.11
CA LYS A 285 -54.84 -43.81 -32.27
C LYS A 285 -54.09 -42.47 -32.31
N GLU A 286 -54.06 -41.78 -33.45
CA GLU A 286 -53.45 -40.45 -33.56
C GLU A 286 -54.18 -39.46 -32.64
N ILE A 287 -55.51 -39.52 -32.64
CA ILE A 287 -56.38 -38.63 -31.86
C ILE A 287 -56.25 -38.95 -30.36
N GLU A 288 -56.24 -40.22 -29.98
CA GLU A 288 -56.06 -40.64 -28.57
C GLU A 288 -54.72 -40.17 -27.99
N VAL A 289 -53.63 -40.31 -28.78
CA VAL A 289 -52.30 -39.80 -28.40
C VAL A 289 -52.30 -38.27 -28.34
N ALA A 290 -52.94 -37.58 -29.30
CA ALA A 290 -53.06 -36.13 -29.29
C ALA A 290 -53.78 -35.63 -28.02
N TRP A 291 -54.90 -36.26 -27.64
CA TRP A 291 -55.62 -35.94 -26.42
C TRP A 291 -54.84 -36.28 -25.15
N SER A 292 -54.04 -37.36 -25.18
CA SER A 292 -53.11 -37.64 -24.10
C SER A 292 -52.09 -36.51 -23.92
N GLN A 293 -51.46 -36.06 -25.00
CA GLN A 293 -50.50 -34.95 -24.95
C GLN A 293 -51.17 -33.64 -24.51
N ALA A 294 -52.39 -33.34 -24.97
CA ALA A 294 -53.11 -32.14 -24.55
C ALA A 294 -53.46 -32.19 -23.06
N THR A 295 -53.77 -33.38 -22.55
CA THR A 295 -54.04 -33.61 -21.13
C THR A 295 -52.77 -33.54 -20.28
N GLN A 296 -51.64 -34.04 -20.78
CA GLN A 296 -50.32 -33.87 -20.16
C GLN A 296 -49.93 -32.40 -20.07
N LEU A 297 -50.12 -31.65 -21.16
CA LEU A 297 -49.92 -30.20 -21.16
C LEU A 297 -50.80 -29.53 -20.11
N LEU A 298 -52.10 -29.84 -20.06
CA LEU A 298 -53.01 -29.27 -19.05
C LEU A 298 -52.58 -29.60 -17.61
N LEU A 299 -52.08 -30.81 -17.35
CA LEU A 299 -51.52 -31.21 -16.05
C LEU A 299 -50.26 -30.39 -15.70
N VAL A 300 -49.33 -30.24 -16.66
CA VAL A 300 -48.12 -29.43 -16.48
C VAL A 300 -48.48 -27.98 -16.18
N LEU A 301 -49.40 -27.40 -16.95
CA LEU A 301 -49.88 -26.02 -16.75
C LEU A 301 -50.57 -25.85 -15.39
N GLY A 302 -51.44 -26.80 -15.00
CA GLY A 302 -52.06 -26.80 -13.68
C GLY A 302 -51.03 -26.85 -12.55
N THR A 303 -49.98 -27.65 -12.71
CA THR A 303 -48.88 -27.75 -11.75
C THR A 303 -48.08 -26.46 -11.66
N LEU A 304 -47.70 -25.86 -12.79
CA LEU A 304 -46.97 -24.59 -12.86
C LEU A 304 -47.77 -23.43 -12.22
N LEU A 305 -49.09 -23.47 -12.34
CA LEU A 305 -50.00 -22.48 -11.73
C LEU A 305 -50.37 -22.80 -10.27
N ASN A 306 -49.81 -23.86 -9.69
CA ASN A 306 -50.18 -24.36 -8.37
C ASN A 306 -51.70 -24.50 -8.20
N TYR A 307 -52.39 -25.00 -9.23
CA TYR A 307 -53.84 -25.17 -9.21
C TYR A 307 -54.23 -26.30 -8.24
N PRO A 308 -54.97 -26.01 -7.16
CA PRO A 308 -55.33 -27.01 -6.16
C PRO A 308 -56.52 -27.82 -6.68
N SER A 309 -56.26 -28.91 -7.41
CA SER A 309 -57.32 -29.80 -7.86
C SER A 309 -57.72 -30.77 -6.74
N SER A 310 -58.75 -30.41 -5.97
CA SER A 310 -59.29 -31.32 -4.93
C SER A 310 -60.11 -32.45 -5.52
N ASP A 311 -60.80 -32.19 -6.63
CA ASP A 311 -61.82 -33.09 -7.16
C ASP A 311 -61.39 -33.83 -8.43
N TRP A 312 -60.38 -33.31 -9.16
CA TRP A 312 -59.87 -33.94 -10.38
C TRP A 312 -58.53 -34.62 -10.15
N LYS A 313 -58.39 -35.81 -10.73
CA LYS A 313 -57.10 -36.48 -10.89
C LYS A 313 -56.88 -36.77 -12.37
N VAL A 314 -55.79 -36.22 -12.90
CA VAL A 314 -55.36 -36.43 -14.28
C VAL A 314 -54.37 -37.59 -14.29
N VAL A 315 -54.63 -38.59 -15.13
CA VAL A 315 -53.74 -39.74 -15.32
C VAL A 315 -53.30 -39.75 -16.79
N PRO A 316 -52.11 -39.20 -17.10
CA PRO A 316 -51.57 -39.27 -18.43
C PRO A 316 -51.05 -40.69 -18.72
N LEU A 317 -51.51 -41.31 -19.80
CA LEU A 317 -50.95 -42.57 -20.31
C LEU A 317 -50.46 -42.34 -21.73
N ALA A 318 -49.48 -43.11 -22.21
CA ALA A 318 -48.89 -42.90 -23.53
C ALA A 318 -49.94 -42.87 -24.66
N ASP A 319 -50.91 -43.78 -24.60
CA ASP A 319 -51.89 -43.98 -25.67
C ASP A 319 -53.28 -43.40 -25.39
N CYS A 320 -53.59 -43.01 -24.15
CA CYS A 320 -54.88 -42.38 -23.81
C CYS A 320 -54.81 -41.57 -22.52
N ALA A 321 -55.58 -40.49 -22.44
CA ALA A 321 -55.74 -39.75 -21.18
C ALA A 321 -56.94 -40.26 -20.39
N LYS A 322 -56.80 -40.31 -19.06
CA LYS A 322 -57.92 -40.56 -18.15
C LYS A 322 -58.08 -39.39 -17.19
N LEU A 323 -59.33 -38.94 -17.04
CA LEU A 323 -59.72 -37.98 -16.03
C LEU A 323 -60.57 -38.69 -14.98
N ILE A 324 -60.29 -38.44 -13.71
CA ILE A 324 -61.05 -39.00 -12.60
C ILE A 324 -61.68 -37.83 -11.84
N TYR A 325 -63.02 -37.79 -11.77
CA TYR A 325 -63.76 -36.80 -11.00
C TYR A 325 -64.68 -37.52 -10.01
N ARG A 326 -64.50 -37.31 -8.71
CA ARG A 326 -65.36 -37.86 -7.65
C ARG A 326 -65.71 -39.36 -7.81
N LYS A 327 -64.73 -40.17 -8.23
CA LYS A 327 -64.79 -41.63 -8.52
C LYS A 327 -65.29 -42.03 -9.91
N GLU A 328 -65.76 -41.10 -10.73
CA GLU A 328 -66.06 -41.36 -12.14
C GLU A 328 -64.79 -41.27 -12.98
N ILE A 329 -64.65 -42.16 -13.98
CA ILE A 329 -63.50 -42.21 -14.88
C ILE A 329 -63.97 -41.86 -16.30
N TYR A 330 -63.37 -40.82 -16.87
CA TYR A 330 -63.58 -40.39 -18.24
C TYR A 330 -62.34 -40.75 -19.06
N ASN A 331 -62.52 -41.56 -20.10
CA ASN A 331 -61.45 -41.93 -21.02
C ASN A 331 -61.53 -41.00 -22.23
N MET A 332 -60.45 -40.30 -22.55
CA MET A 332 -60.41 -39.35 -23.67
C MET A 332 -60.41 -40.09 -25.02
N LEU A 333 -61.57 -40.63 -25.38
CA LEU A 333 -61.83 -41.34 -26.62
C LEU A 333 -62.46 -40.40 -27.66
N PRO A 334 -62.17 -40.57 -28.97
CA PRO A 334 -62.77 -39.76 -30.01
C PRO A 334 -64.30 -39.91 -30.03
N GLY A 335 -65.02 -38.78 -30.02
CA GLY A 335 -66.49 -38.75 -30.12
C GLY A 335 -67.26 -38.98 -28.82
N ASP A 336 -66.60 -39.14 -27.67
CA ASP A 336 -67.27 -39.22 -26.36
C ASP A 336 -67.55 -37.82 -25.79
N CYS A 337 -68.80 -37.36 -25.90
CA CYS A 337 -69.21 -36.06 -25.38
C CYS A 337 -68.96 -35.92 -23.88
N ARG A 338 -69.10 -37.00 -23.10
CA ARG A 338 -68.94 -36.95 -21.64
C ARG A 338 -67.50 -36.66 -21.25
N SER A 339 -66.55 -37.34 -21.89
CA SER A 339 -65.14 -37.12 -21.67
C SER A 339 -64.69 -35.74 -22.16
N LEU A 340 -65.24 -35.25 -23.29
CA LEU A 340 -64.97 -33.89 -23.75
C LEU A 340 -65.49 -32.82 -22.76
N ILE A 341 -66.71 -32.99 -22.23
CA ILE A 341 -67.29 -32.11 -21.21
C ILE A 341 -66.43 -32.12 -19.95
N ALA A 342 -66.03 -33.30 -19.47
CA ALA A 342 -65.18 -33.44 -18.30
C ALA A 342 -63.83 -32.72 -18.49
N TRP A 343 -63.20 -32.89 -19.65
CA TRP A 343 -61.96 -32.20 -19.98
C TRP A 343 -62.15 -30.68 -20.08
N ASN A 344 -63.25 -30.20 -20.67
CA ASN A 344 -63.58 -28.78 -20.72
C ASN A 344 -63.78 -28.18 -19.33
N ALA A 345 -64.46 -28.91 -18.45
CA ALA A 345 -64.70 -28.48 -17.08
C ALA A 345 -63.39 -28.32 -16.30
N LEU A 346 -62.43 -29.24 -16.48
CA LEU A 346 -61.10 -29.10 -15.92
C LEU A 346 -60.37 -27.89 -16.53
N LEU A 347 -60.36 -27.74 -17.85
CA LEU A 347 -59.75 -26.59 -18.52
C LEU A 347 -60.34 -25.26 -18.01
N ASP A 348 -61.66 -25.14 -17.91
CA ASP A 348 -62.37 -23.97 -17.39
C ASP A 348 -61.95 -23.63 -15.95
N GLN A 349 -61.81 -24.63 -15.08
CA GLN A 349 -61.35 -24.42 -13.71
C GLN A 349 -59.92 -23.90 -13.66
N VAL A 350 -59.02 -24.45 -14.48
CA VAL A 350 -57.62 -23.99 -14.58
C VAL A 350 -57.56 -22.57 -15.16
N LEU A 351 -58.34 -22.27 -16.21
CA LEU A 351 -58.43 -20.93 -16.79
C LEU A 351 -58.90 -19.89 -15.77
N LYS A 352 -59.96 -20.20 -15.01
CA LYS A 352 -60.48 -19.32 -13.96
C LYS A 352 -59.46 -19.08 -12.85
N HIS A 353 -58.69 -20.11 -12.48
CA HIS A 353 -57.60 -19.98 -11.52
C HIS A 353 -56.48 -19.09 -12.07
N ALA A 354 -56.04 -19.35 -13.30
CA ALA A 354 -55.03 -18.56 -13.99
C ALA A 354 -55.42 -17.08 -14.09
N SER A 355 -56.66 -16.77 -14.47
CA SER A 355 -57.17 -15.40 -14.54
C SER A 355 -57.22 -14.68 -13.18
N ARG A 356 -57.28 -15.42 -12.06
CA ARG A 356 -57.20 -14.81 -10.71
C ARG A 356 -55.76 -14.48 -10.33
N LEU A 357 -54.80 -15.28 -10.80
CA LEU A 357 -53.37 -15.05 -10.58
C LEU A 357 -52.84 -13.92 -11.48
N SER A 358 -53.33 -13.82 -12.71
CA SER A 358 -52.92 -12.82 -13.71
C SER A 358 -53.46 -11.40 -13.46
N LYS A 359 -53.73 -11.02 -12.19
CA LYS A 359 -54.10 -9.64 -11.84
C LYS A 359 -52.97 -8.64 -12.14
N PHE A 360 -51.75 -9.14 -12.34
CA PHE A 360 -50.63 -8.37 -12.85
C PHE A 360 -50.69 -8.39 -14.38
N GLN A 361 -50.77 -7.21 -15.00
CA GLN A 361 -50.80 -7.06 -16.45
C GLN A 361 -49.49 -7.59 -17.04
N ILE A 362 -49.52 -8.80 -17.61
CA ILE A 362 -48.42 -9.31 -18.42
C ILE A 362 -48.43 -8.54 -19.75
N HIS A 363 -47.37 -7.79 -20.03
CA HIS A 363 -47.27 -6.99 -21.23
C HIS A 363 -47.38 -7.87 -22.50
N GLY A 364 -48.39 -7.61 -23.33
CA GLY A 364 -48.54 -8.22 -24.66
C GLY A 364 -49.45 -9.45 -24.75
N LEU A 365 -49.94 -9.99 -23.63
CA LEU A 365 -50.95 -11.06 -23.62
C LEU A 365 -52.32 -10.51 -23.20
N SER A 366 -53.37 -10.94 -23.89
CA SER A 366 -54.75 -10.64 -23.47
C SER A 366 -54.97 -11.19 -22.05
N PRO A 367 -55.50 -10.38 -21.12
CA PRO A 367 -55.76 -10.82 -19.74
C PRO A 367 -56.88 -11.86 -19.64
N THR A 368 -57.60 -12.09 -20.73
CA THR A 368 -58.71 -13.04 -20.80
C THR A 368 -58.45 -14.08 -21.90
N PRO A 369 -58.90 -15.34 -21.69
CA PRO A 369 -58.78 -16.37 -22.72
C PRO A 369 -59.58 -15.98 -23.98
N PRO A 370 -59.14 -16.41 -25.17
CA PRO A 370 -59.74 -16.00 -26.44
C PRO A 370 -61.21 -16.44 -26.58
N PHE A 371 -61.59 -17.55 -25.92
CA PHE A 371 -62.95 -18.04 -25.89
C PHE A 371 -63.45 -18.19 -24.45
N PRO A 372 -64.62 -17.65 -24.09
CA PRO A 372 -65.20 -17.88 -22.77
C PRO A 372 -65.50 -19.37 -22.61
N SER A 373 -65.18 -19.95 -21.46
CA SER A 373 -65.44 -21.35 -21.14
C SER A 373 -66.39 -21.46 -19.95
N SER A 374 -67.15 -22.55 -19.92
CA SER A 374 -67.89 -23.03 -18.75
C SER A 374 -67.74 -24.56 -18.69
N ALA A 375 -68.27 -25.21 -17.65
CA ALA A 375 -68.17 -26.67 -17.56
C ALA A 375 -68.77 -27.40 -18.78
N THR A 376 -69.85 -26.87 -19.35
CA THR A 376 -70.61 -27.52 -20.43
C THR A 376 -70.56 -26.77 -21.76
N ALA A 377 -69.91 -25.60 -21.86
CA ALA A 377 -69.87 -24.82 -23.08
C ALA A 377 -68.50 -24.20 -23.35
N ILE A 378 -68.17 -24.00 -24.63
CA ILE A 378 -66.95 -23.32 -25.08
C ILE A 378 -67.27 -22.29 -26.18
N GLY A 379 -67.11 -21.02 -25.85
CA GLY A 379 -67.60 -19.90 -26.65
C GLY A 379 -69.14 -19.93 -26.74
N LYS A 380 -69.64 -20.05 -27.97
CA LYS A 380 -71.07 -20.20 -28.29
C LYS A 380 -71.53 -21.65 -28.48
N ILE A 381 -70.66 -22.64 -28.27
CA ILE A 381 -70.99 -24.06 -28.49
C ILE A 381 -71.31 -24.70 -27.16
N ASP A 382 -72.49 -25.28 -27.05
CA ASP A 382 -72.89 -26.13 -25.93
C ASP A 382 -72.47 -27.58 -26.23
N LEU A 383 -71.64 -28.16 -25.37
CA LEU A 383 -71.09 -29.50 -25.52
C LEU A 383 -72.13 -30.59 -25.22
N THR A 384 -73.22 -30.25 -24.51
CA THR A 384 -74.28 -31.22 -24.16
C THR A 384 -75.23 -31.49 -25.33
N SER A 385 -75.38 -30.52 -26.24
CA SER A 385 -76.17 -30.65 -27.48
C SER A 385 -75.35 -31.14 -28.68
N LEU A 386 -74.06 -31.43 -28.48
CA LEU A 386 -73.16 -31.87 -29.54
C LEU A 386 -73.50 -33.31 -29.97
N ASN A 387 -74.01 -33.46 -31.19
CA ASN A 387 -74.28 -34.76 -31.77
C ASN A 387 -72.96 -35.43 -32.22
N GLN A 388 -72.82 -36.75 -32.06
CA GLN A 388 -71.68 -37.52 -32.58
C GLN A 388 -71.52 -37.39 -34.11
N LEU A 389 -72.62 -37.10 -34.82
CA LEU A 389 -72.64 -36.84 -36.26
C LEU A 389 -72.31 -35.38 -36.64
N ASP A 390 -72.26 -34.45 -35.67
CA ASP A 390 -71.95 -33.03 -35.93
C ASP A 390 -70.44 -32.76 -35.91
N HIS A 391 -69.75 -33.26 -36.93
CA HIS A 391 -68.28 -33.17 -37.02
C HIS A 391 -67.76 -31.73 -37.09
N ALA A 392 -68.55 -30.83 -37.68
CA ALA A 392 -68.22 -29.41 -37.71
C ALA A 392 -68.27 -28.85 -36.29
N GLY A 393 -69.35 -29.10 -35.54
CA GLY A 393 -69.46 -28.72 -34.14
C GLY A 393 -68.29 -29.22 -33.28
N TRP A 394 -67.94 -30.50 -33.40
CA TRP A 394 -66.78 -31.10 -32.74
C TRP A 394 -65.48 -30.38 -33.08
N SER A 395 -65.20 -30.18 -34.36
CA SER A 395 -63.97 -29.53 -34.80
C SER A 395 -63.85 -28.10 -34.27
N HIS A 396 -64.96 -27.34 -34.27
CA HIS A 396 -64.99 -25.98 -33.73
C HIS A 396 -64.82 -25.95 -32.21
N ALA A 397 -65.44 -26.88 -31.47
CA ALA A 397 -65.27 -26.99 -30.02
C ALA A 397 -63.80 -27.27 -29.66
N ILE A 398 -63.21 -28.26 -30.31
CA ILE A 398 -61.80 -28.66 -30.09
C ILE A 398 -60.84 -27.53 -30.48
N HIS A 399 -61.10 -26.82 -31.58
CA HIS A 399 -60.30 -25.65 -31.96
C HIS A 399 -60.30 -24.56 -30.89
N ARG A 400 -61.47 -24.26 -30.30
CA ARG A 400 -61.58 -23.25 -29.22
C ARG A 400 -60.88 -23.72 -27.94
N MET A 401 -61.03 -24.98 -27.58
CA MET A 401 -60.32 -25.61 -26.47
C MET A 401 -58.80 -25.52 -26.64
N ALA A 402 -58.29 -25.92 -27.81
CA ALA A 402 -56.87 -25.84 -28.13
C ALA A 402 -56.35 -24.40 -28.12
N SER A 403 -57.16 -23.44 -28.58
CA SER A 403 -56.81 -22.01 -28.52
C SER A 403 -56.73 -21.49 -27.08
N ASN A 404 -57.66 -21.89 -26.22
CA ASN A 404 -57.60 -21.56 -24.79
C ASN A 404 -56.41 -22.23 -24.09
N LEU A 405 -56.09 -23.48 -24.46
CA LEU A 405 -54.92 -24.20 -23.95
C LEU A 405 -53.60 -23.54 -24.42
N SER A 406 -53.54 -23.08 -25.66
CA SER A 406 -52.41 -22.31 -26.20
C SER A 406 -52.23 -20.98 -25.49
N TRP A 407 -53.34 -20.26 -25.23
CA TRP A 407 -53.31 -19.04 -24.42
C TRP A 407 -52.78 -19.31 -23.01
N LEU A 408 -53.26 -20.37 -22.36
CA LEU A 408 -52.82 -20.76 -21.02
C LEU A 408 -51.33 -21.15 -21.00
N SER A 409 -50.86 -21.86 -22.03
CA SER A 409 -49.45 -22.19 -22.21
C SER A 409 -48.57 -20.95 -22.34
N LYS A 410 -48.97 -19.97 -23.16
CA LYS A 410 -48.29 -18.68 -23.27
C LYS A 410 -48.24 -17.93 -21.96
N LEU A 411 -49.38 -17.85 -21.26
CA LEU A 411 -49.48 -17.20 -19.96
C LEU A 411 -48.54 -17.84 -18.91
N CYS A 412 -48.48 -19.17 -18.86
CA CYS A 412 -47.58 -19.87 -17.94
C CYS A 412 -46.11 -19.64 -18.31
N SER A 413 -45.76 -19.68 -19.60
CA SER A 413 -44.39 -19.39 -20.05
C SER A 413 -43.95 -17.99 -19.63
N THR A 414 -44.81 -16.98 -19.80
CA THR A 414 -44.49 -15.61 -19.37
C THR A 414 -44.38 -15.49 -17.86
N GLN A 415 -45.28 -16.12 -17.10
CA GLN A 415 -45.23 -16.09 -15.64
C GLN A 415 -43.97 -16.77 -15.08
N VAL A 416 -43.57 -17.91 -15.65
CA VAL A 416 -42.33 -18.60 -15.27
C VAL A 416 -41.12 -17.73 -15.59
N ALA A 417 -41.08 -17.10 -16.78
CA ALA A 417 -40.00 -16.19 -17.14
C ALA A 417 -39.90 -14.99 -16.19
N GLU A 418 -41.03 -14.39 -15.79
CA GLU A 418 -41.08 -13.31 -14.80
C GLU A 418 -40.60 -13.77 -13.41
N GLN A 419 -41.01 -14.96 -12.96
CA GLN A 419 -40.57 -15.51 -11.68
C GLN A 419 -39.06 -15.78 -11.66
N VAL A 420 -38.52 -16.33 -12.75
CA VAL A 420 -37.07 -16.55 -12.92
C VAL A 420 -36.34 -15.21 -12.92
N ALA A 421 -36.86 -14.20 -13.63
CA ALA A 421 -36.28 -12.86 -13.63
C ALA A 421 -36.29 -12.25 -12.22
N VAL A 422 -37.39 -12.31 -11.48
CA VAL A 422 -37.47 -11.78 -10.11
C VAL A 422 -36.47 -12.49 -9.18
N LEU A 423 -36.36 -13.81 -9.27
CA LEU A 423 -35.39 -14.59 -8.48
C LEU A 423 -33.95 -14.21 -8.84
N ALA A 424 -33.64 -14.01 -10.13
CA ALA A 424 -32.33 -13.57 -10.58
C ALA A 424 -31.95 -12.20 -10.00
N HIS A 425 -32.89 -11.25 -10.00
CA HIS A 425 -32.67 -9.91 -9.44
C HIS A 425 -32.59 -9.89 -7.90
N SER A 426 -33.11 -10.91 -7.20
CA SER A 426 -32.99 -10.97 -5.73
C SER A 426 -31.66 -11.56 -5.23
N VAL A 427 -30.90 -12.20 -6.14
CA VAL A 427 -29.60 -12.82 -5.82
C VAL A 427 -28.44 -11.87 -6.16
N ALA A 428 -28.62 -10.95 -7.11
CA ALA A 428 -27.72 -9.83 -7.39
C ALA A 428 -27.91 -8.70 -6.37
#